data_AF-A0A7Y0VPH3-F1
#
_entry.id   AF-A0A7Y0VPH3-F1
#
_cell.length_a   1.000
_cell.length_b   1.000
_cell.length_c   1.000
_cell.angle_alpha   90.00
_cell.angle_beta   90.00
_cell.angle_gamma   90.00
#
_symmetry.space_group_name_H-M   'P 1'
#
loop_
_entity.id
_entity.type
_entity.pdbx_description
1 polymer ?
#
loop_
_entity_poly.entity_id
_entity_poly.type
_entity_poly.pdbx_seq_one_letter_code
_entity_poly.pdbx_strand_id
1 'polypeptide(L)'
;MAKPSFINLWANYPTTPTPCDGPWDNQCAIRMSITLNAEKTIKVNKSTYSEPKCAHDHARGAESLANWLWRHHLGRPTILTGSAEDRRTLYQKTGIIFFKDCFARMGQSLEARTGDHIDLWNRGSVTGDFADQAHRSRQVWFWELK
;
A
#
# COMPACT_ATOMS: atom_id res chain seq x y z
N MET A 1 -16.62 -7.75 -7.98
CA MET A 1 -16.62 -6.32 -7.64
C MET A 1 -15.83 -5.56 -8.69
N ALA A 2 -16.20 -4.31 -8.95
CA ALA A 2 -15.43 -3.44 -9.84
C ALA A 2 -14.03 -3.18 -9.27
N LYS A 3 -13.03 -3.13 -10.15
CA LYS A 3 -11.65 -2.79 -9.78
C LYS A 3 -11.39 -1.32 -10.15
N PRO A 4 -10.63 -0.57 -9.34
CA PRO A 4 -10.27 0.80 -9.66
C PRO A 4 -9.36 0.86 -10.90
N SER A 5 -9.44 1.96 -11.64
CA SER A 5 -8.55 2.22 -12.77
C SER A 5 -7.17 2.65 -12.28
N PHE A 6 -6.12 1.97 -12.76
CA PHE A 6 -4.75 2.26 -12.35
C PHE A 6 -4.33 3.69 -12.71
N ILE A 7 -4.65 4.15 -13.92
CA ILE A 7 -4.25 5.49 -14.35
C ILE A 7 -4.92 6.59 -13.52
N ASN A 8 -6.16 6.37 -13.10
CA ASN A 8 -6.86 7.31 -12.21
C ASN A 8 -6.28 7.28 -10.79
N LEU A 9 -5.92 6.10 -10.26
CA LEU A 9 -5.19 6.02 -8.99
C LEU A 9 -3.86 6.77 -9.09
N TRP A 10 -3.08 6.50 -10.14
CA TRP A 10 -1.77 7.13 -10.34
C TRP A 10 -1.85 8.66 -10.42
N ALA A 11 -2.81 9.19 -11.19
CA ALA A 11 -3.02 10.62 -11.34
C ALA A 11 -3.46 11.32 -10.05
N ASN A 12 -4.09 10.60 -9.12
CA ASN A 12 -4.59 11.16 -7.85
C ASN A 12 -3.72 10.83 -6.64
N TYR A 13 -2.55 10.19 -6.84
CA TYR A 13 -1.68 9.85 -5.73
C TYR A 13 -1.04 11.13 -5.13
N PRO A 14 -1.21 11.41 -3.83
CA PRO A 14 -0.68 12.64 -3.23
C PRO A 14 0.85 12.71 -3.29
N THR A 15 1.38 13.83 -3.80
CA THR A 15 2.82 14.12 -3.84
C THR A 15 3.31 14.97 -2.68
N THR A 16 2.39 15.53 -1.88
CA THR A 16 2.74 16.32 -0.68
C THR A 16 3.49 15.45 0.35
N PRO A 17 4.54 15.93 1.03
CA PRO A 17 5.28 15.14 2.03
C PRO A 17 4.42 14.67 3.21
N THR A 18 3.47 15.49 3.65
CA THR A 18 2.60 15.25 4.81
C THR A 18 1.14 15.37 4.40
N PRO A 19 0.51 14.28 3.92
CA PRO A 19 -0.90 14.30 3.49
C PRO A 19 -1.89 14.38 4.66
N CYS A 20 -1.42 14.21 5.91
CA CYS A 20 -2.20 14.38 7.13
C CYS A 20 -1.33 14.92 8.26
N ASP A 21 -1.93 15.75 9.12
CA ASP A 21 -1.24 16.48 10.19
C ASP A 21 -0.98 15.66 11.47
N GLY A 22 -1.02 14.33 11.37
CA GLY A 22 -0.82 13.44 12.52
C GLY A 22 0.64 13.12 12.80
N PRO A 23 0.97 12.59 14.00
CA PRO A 23 2.34 12.35 14.45
C PRO A 23 2.94 11.05 13.87
N TRP A 24 2.52 10.63 12.68
CA TRP A 24 2.96 9.37 12.07
C TRP A 24 4.01 9.63 11.00
N ASP A 25 5.19 9.08 11.21
CA ASP A 25 6.31 9.17 10.26
C ASP A 25 5.95 8.53 8.91
N ASN A 26 5.21 7.41 8.93
CA ASN A 26 4.79 6.68 7.75
C ASN A 26 3.30 6.89 7.49
N GLN A 27 2.98 7.57 6.37
CA GLN A 27 1.62 7.89 5.96
C GLN A 27 1.19 7.16 4.67
N CYS A 28 1.83 6.03 4.34
CA CYS A 28 1.53 5.27 3.11
C CYS A 28 0.07 4.81 3.01
N ALA A 29 -0.52 4.31 4.10
CA ALA A 29 -1.94 3.93 4.14
C ALA A 29 -2.89 5.14 3.99
N ILE A 30 -2.48 6.30 4.48
CA ILE A 30 -3.23 7.55 4.34
C ILE A 30 -3.22 8.01 2.88
N ARG A 31 -2.03 8.03 2.23
CA ARG A 31 -1.90 8.33 0.80
C ARG A 31 -2.77 7.42 -0.04
N MET A 32 -2.72 6.12 0.24
CA MET A 32 -3.52 5.13 -0.47
C MET A 32 -5.02 5.36 -0.25
N SER A 33 -5.46 5.71 0.96
CA SER A 33 -6.86 6.04 1.25
C SER A 33 -7.34 7.25 0.46
N ILE A 34 -6.56 8.33 0.42
CA ILE A 34 -6.86 9.54 -0.37
C ILE A 34 -6.98 9.18 -1.85
N THR A 35 -6.03 8.40 -2.35
CA THR A 35 -5.98 7.96 -3.74
C THR A 35 -7.21 7.14 -4.14
N LEU A 36 -7.59 6.15 -3.31
CA LEU A 36 -8.78 5.32 -3.52
C LEU A 36 -10.07 6.16 -3.50
N ASN A 37 -10.18 7.08 -2.53
CA ASN A 37 -11.33 7.97 -2.43
C ASN A 37 -11.47 8.89 -3.64
N ALA A 38 -10.36 9.41 -4.17
CA ALA A 38 -10.34 10.26 -5.35
C ALA A 38 -10.73 9.50 -6.63
N GLU A 39 -10.35 8.23 -6.75
CA GLU A 39 -10.72 7.36 -7.88
C GLU A 39 -12.19 6.89 -7.84
N LYS A 40 -12.77 6.80 -6.64
CA LYS A 40 -14.20 6.58 -6.35
C LYS A 40 -14.73 5.15 -6.41
N THR A 41 -13.98 4.17 -6.91
CA THR A 41 -14.42 2.75 -6.92
C THR A 41 -14.39 2.14 -5.52
N ILE A 42 -13.40 2.52 -4.71
CA ILE A 42 -13.22 2.04 -3.34
C ILE A 42 -13.20 3.27 -2.43
N LYS A 43 -14.14 3.34 -1.49
CA LYS A 43 -14.19 4.42 -0.51
C LYS A 43 -13.63 3.96 0.82
N VAL A 44 -12.64 4.67 1.35
CA VAL A 44 -12.09 4.53 2.69
C VAL A 44 -12.59 5.70 3.54
N ASN A 45 -13.56 5.44 4.41
CA ASN A 45 -14.08 6.41 5.37
C ASN A 45 -14.68 5.70 6.59
N LYS A 46 -15.22 6.45 7.55
CA LYS A 46 -15.84 5.92 8.76
C LYS A 46 -16.95 4.88 8.53
N SER A 47 -17.66 4.94 7.41
CA SER A 47 -18.78 4.07 7.10
C SER A 47 -18.37 2.76 6.43
N THR A 48 -17.17 2.69 5.85
CA THR A 48 -16.70 1.55 5.05
C THR A 48 -15.47 0.85 5.64
N TYR A 49 -14.67 1.57 6.41
CA TYR A 49 -13.41 1.10 6.98
C TYR A 49 -13.46 1.14 8.51
N SER A 50 -13.39 -0.02 9.16
CA SER A 50 -13.56 -0.17 10.62
C SER A 50 -12.25 -0.02 11.41
N GLU A 51 -11.12 -0.32 10.79
CA GLU A 51 -9.78 -0.28 11.38
C GLU A 51 -9.34 1.16 11.77
N PRO A 52 -8.23 1.33 12.52
CA PRO A 52 -7.79 2.64 12.97
C PRO A 52 -7.58 3.66 11.84
N LYS A 53 -8.16 4.85 12.02
CA LYS A 53 -8.14 5.96 11.07
C LYS A 53 -7.46 7.20 11.65
N CYS A 54 -7.04 8.13 10.79
CA CYS A 54 -6.71 9.49 11.21
C CYS A 54 -8.00 10.32 11.38
N ALA A 55 -7.86 11.57 11.83
CA ALA A 55 -8.99 12.49 12.02
C ALA A 55 -9.79 12.76 10.73
N HIS A 56 -9.16 12.57 9.56
CA HIS A 56 -9.77 12.72 8.23
C HIS A 56 -10.39 11.41 7.70
N ASP A 57 -10.65 10.42 8.57
CA ASP A 57 -11.24 9.12 8.22
C ASP A 57 -10.40 8.23 7.28
N HIS A 58 -9.12 8.54 7.05
CA HIS A 58 -8.21 7.73 6.25
C HIS A 58 -7.55 6.61 7.06
N ALA A 59 -7.27 5.46 6.43
CA ALA A 59 -6.61 4.34 7.08
C ALA A 59 -5.19 4.68 7.56
N ARG A 60 -4.80 4.21 8.75
CA ARG A 60 -3.45 4.42 9.31
C ARG A 60 -2.50 3.24 9.14
N GLY A 61 -3.01 2.02 9.08
CA GLY A 61 -2.18 0.82 9.00
C GLY A 61 -2.09 0.29 7.57
N ALA A 62 -0.86 0.06 7.06
CA ALA A 62 -0.66 -0.53 5.74
C ALA A 62 -1.18 -1.98 5.70
N GLU A 63 -0.83 -2.81 6.70
CA GLU A 63 -1.32 -4.19 6.78
C GLU A 63 -2.84 -4.27 6.99
N SER A 64 -3.41 -3.42 7.87
CA SER A 64 -4.87 -3.35 8.05
C SER A 64 -5.59 -2.96 6.75
N LEU A 65 -5.06 -1.98 6.00
CA LEU A 65 -5.62 -1.58 4.72
C LEU A 65 -5.48 -2.69 3.66
N ALA A 66 -4.33 -3.35 3.57
CA ALA A 66 -4.09 -4.46 2.64
C ALA A 66 -5.05 -5.64 2.89
N ASN A 67 -5.24 -6.01 4.16
CA ASN A 67 -6.20 -7.05 4.55
C ASN A 67 -7.64 -6.67 4.22
N TRP A 68 -8.02 -5.41 4.46
CA TRP A 68 -9.35 -4.92 4.12
C TRP A 68 -9.60 -4.95 2.59
N LEU A 69 -8.62 -4.51 1.79
CA LEU A 69 -8.68 -4.60 0.33
C LEU A 69 -8.84 -6.05 -0.15
N TRP A 70 -8.09 -6.99 0.43
CA TRP A 70 -8.24 -8.41 0.14
C TRP A 70 -9.68 -8.85 0.41
N ARG A 71 -10.16 -8.67 1.65
CA ARG A 71 -11.42 -9.27 2.12
C ARG A 71 -12.66 -8.63 1.49
N HIS A 72 -12.62 -7.34 1.20
CA HIS A 72 -13.84 -6.58 0.89
C HIS A 72 -13.89 -5.99 -0.53
N HIS A 73 -12.79 -5.98 -1.29
CA HIS A 73 -12.76 -5.27 -2.58
C HIS A 73 -12.07 -6.02 -3.72
N LEU A 74 -10.78 -6.28 -3.58
CA LEU A 74 -9.92 -6.74 -4.67
C LEU A 74 -9.76 -8.27 -4.71
N GLY A 75 -10.17 -8.97 -3.65
CA GLY A 75 -9.97 -10.41 -3.53
C GLY A 75 -8.53 -10.77 -3.21
N ARG A 76 -8.20 -12.07 -3.30
CA ARG A 76 -6.87 -12.60 -2.96
C ARG A 76 -5.79 -11.99 -3.87
N PRO A 77 -4.75 -11.33 -3.32
CA PRO A 77 -3.61 -10.86 -4.11
C PRO A 77 -2.74 -12.01 -4.61
N THR A 78 -1.89 -11.73 -5.59
CA THR A 78 -0.69 -12.54 -5.82
C THR A 78 0.24 -12.35 -4.63
N ILE A 79 0.60 -13.45 -3.95
CA ILE A 79 1.49 -13.42 -2.78
C ILE A 79 2.85 -13.96 -3.23
N LEU A 80 3.89 -13.16 -3.02
CA LEU A 80 5.28 -13.44 -3.36
C LEU A 80 6.13 -13.46 -2.09
N THR A 81 7.26 -14.15 -2.14
CA THR A 81 8.20 -14.28 -1.02
C THR A 81 9.04 -13.01 -0.78
N GLY A 82 9.04 -12.10 -1.76
CA GLY A 82 9.78 -10.84 -1.69
C GLY A 82 11.17 -10.87 -2.35
N SER A 83 11.63 -12.03 -2.84
CA SER A 83 12.91 -12.21 -3.55
C SER A 83 13.03 -11.34 -4.80
N ALA A 84 14.27 -11.15 -5.28
CA ALA A 84 14.54 -10.41 -6.51
C ALA A 84 13.96 -11.12 -7.75
N GLU A 85 13.96 -12.45 -7.77
CA GLU A 85 13.31 -13.29 -8.78
C GLU A 85 11.80 -13.03 -8.80
N ASP A 86 11.15 -13.05 -7.64
CA ASP A 86 9.72 -12.79 -7.54
C ASP A 86 9.39 -11.35 -7.95
N ARG A 87 10.18 -10.38 -7.50
CA ARG A 87 10.01 -8.97 -7.85
C ARG A 87 10.07 -8.75 -9.36
N ARG A 88 10.94 -9.50 -10.05
CA ARG A 88 11.10 -9.41 -11.51
C ARG A 88 9.80 -9.69 -12.26
N THR A 89 8.95 -10.56 -11.73
CA THR A 89 7.65 -10.90 -12.34
C THR A 89 6.68 -9.70 -12.39
N LEU A 90 6.92 -8.67 -11.58
CA LEU A 90 6.09 -7.46 -11.51
C LEU A 90 6.58 -6.33 -12.43
N TYR A 91 7.77 -6.42 -13.05
CA TYR A 91 8.39 -5.29 -13.76
C TYR A 91 7.57 -4.69 -14.90
N GLN A 92 6.68 -5.44 -15.54
CA GLN A 92 5.84 -4.91 -16.63
C GLN A 92 4.40 -4.62 -16.18
N LYS A 93 4.11 -4.84 -14.89
CA LYS A 93 2.76 -4.76 -14.34
C LYS A 93 2.50 -3.40 -13.70
N THR A 94 1.22 -3.11 -13.55
CA THR A 94 0.69 -1.94 -12.85
C THR A 94 -0.31 -2.41 -11.81
N GLY A 95 -0.36 -1.77 -10.65
CA GLY A 95 -1.27 -2.23 -9.61
C GLY A 95 -1.05 -1.58 -8.24
N ILE A 96 -1.73 -2.16 -7.25
CA ILE A 96 -1.47 -1.87 -5.83
C ILE A 96 -0.51 -2.94 -5.31
N ILE A 97 0.49 -2.52 -4.55
CA ILE A 97 1.49 -3.40 -3.96
C ILE A 97 1.58 -3.16 -2.46
N PHE A 98 1.65 -4.24 -1.68
CA PHE A 98 1.86 -4.22 -0.25
C PHE A 98 3.11 -5.02 0.09
N PHE A 99 3.96 -4.46 0.92
CA PHE A 99 5.22 -5.01 1.40
C PHE A 99 5.07 -5.31 2.87
N LYS A 100 5.10 -6.59 3.23
CA LYS A 100 4.97 -7.04 4.61
C LYS A 100 6.34 -7.14 5.27
N ASP A 101 6.46 -6.62 6.49
CA ASP A 101 7.64 -6.70 7.33
C ASP A 101 8.90 -6.30 6.54
N CYS A 102 8.89 -5.14 5.89
CA CYS A 102 9.93 -4.66 4.99
C CYS A 102 11.00 -3.78 5.65
N PHE A 103 10.73 -3.22 6.84
CA PHE A 103 11.71 -2.47 7.62
C PHE A 103 11.51 -2.63 9.14
N ALA A 104 12.58 -2.47 9.91
CA ALA A 104 12.51 -2.47 11.38
C ALA A 104 12.03 -1.11 11.88
N ARG A 105 11.04 -1.10 12.78
CA ARG A 105 10.62 0.12 13.48
C ARG A 105 11.65 0.47 14.56
N MET A 106 11.57 1.70 15.08
CA MET A 106 12.45 2.14 16.17
C MET A 106 12.42 1.14 17.34
N GLY A 107 13.59 0.65 17.74
CA GLY A 107 13.75 -0.34 18.81
C GLY A 107 13.59 -1.80 18.38
N GLN A 108 13.30 -2.10 17.11
CA GLN A 108 13.25 -3.48 16.60
C GLN A 108 14.57 -3.90 15.96
N SER A 109 14.91 -5.19 16.08
CA SER A 109 15.93 -5.79 15.23
C SER A 109 15.41 -6.02 13.81
N LEU A 110 16.31 -6.31 12.86
CA LEU A 110 15.91 -6.67 11.51
C LEU A 110 15.09 -7.97 11.51
N GLU A 111 15.42 -8.95 12.34
CA GLU A 111 14.67 -10.19 12.47
C GLU A 111 13.29 -9.97 13.12
N ALA A 112 13.14 -9.03 14.05
CA ALA A 112 11.87 -8.73 14.71
C ALA A 112 11.05 -7.63 14.02
N ARG A 113 11.41 -7.27 12.79
CA ARG A 113 10.80 -6.17 12.04
C ARG A 113 9.31 -6.36 11.78
N THR A 114 8.54 -5.28 11.93
CA THR A 114 7.09 -5.23 11.67
C THR A 114 6.68 -3.94 10.94
N GLY A 115 7.62 -3.28 10.26
CA GLY A 115 7.32 -2.14 9.39
C GLY A 115 6.78 -2.62 8.06
N ASP A 116 5.65 -2.09 7.62
CA ASP A 116 5.00 -2.44 6.36
C ASP A 116 4.85 -1.21 5.46
N HIS A 117 4.67 -1.45 4.16
CA HIS A 117 4.41 -0.39 3.18
C HIS A 117 3.32 -0.78 2.20
N ILE A 118 2.46 0.17 1.82
CA ILE A 118 1.48 0.00 0.74
C ILE A 118 1.60 1.15 -0.26
N ASP A 119 1.61 0.82 -1.55
CA ASP A 119 1.82 1.80 -2.62
C ASP A 119 1.15 1.40 -3.94
N LEU A 120 1.17 2.33 -4.90
CA LEU A 120 0.96 2.01 -6.30
C LEU A 120 2.28 1.56 -6.93
N TRP A 121 2.21 0.55 -7.78
CA TRP A 121 3.31 0.00 -8.54
C TRP A 121 3.12 0.30 -10.02
N ASN A 122 4.13 0.90 -10.64
CA ASN A 122 4.18 1.17 -12.08
C ASN A 122 5.49 0.66 -12.64
N ARG A 123 5.43 -0.54 -13.22
CA ARG A 123 6.50 -1.09 -14.07
C ARG A 123 7.91 -1.05 -13.47
N GLY A 124 8.06 -1.47 -12.21
CA GLY A 124 9.36 -1.50 -11.53
C GLY A 124 9.53 -0.46 -10.44
N SER A 125 8.64 0.54 -10.40
CA SER A 125 8.75 1.67 -9.45
C SER A 125 7.46 1.83 -8.65
N VAL A 126 7.58 2.32 -7.42
CA VAL A 126 6.44 2.84 -6.66
C VAL A 126 6.34 4.37 -6.81
N THR A 127 5.27 4.98 -6.31
CA THR A 127 5.05 6.44 -6.45
C THR A 127 5.91 7.29 -5.51
N GLY A 128 6.39 6.73 -4.40
CA GLY A 128 7.25 7.42 -3.43
C GLY A 128 8.70 6.93 -3.43
N ASP A 129 9.48 7.41 -2.47
CA ASP A 129 10.89 7.03 -2.30
C ASP A 129 11.08 5.65 -1.66
N PHE A 130 9.99 4.99 -1.26
CA PHE A 130 10.06 3.64 -0.69
C PHE A 130 10.37 2.61 -1.78
N ALA A 131 11.64 2.36 -2.02
CA ALA A 131 12.05 1.18 -2.75
C ALA A 131 12.54 0.14 -1.73
N ASP A 132 11.92 -1.04 -1.71
CA ASP A 132 12.49 -2.23 -1.07
C ASP A 132 13.70 -2.73 -1.88
N GLN A 133 14.72 -1.87 -2.01
CA GLN A 133 15.87 -2.06 -2.90
C GLN A 133 16.64 -3.32 -2.54
N ALA A 134 16.63 -3.68 -1.26
CA ALA A 134 17.30 -4.87 -0.75
C ALA A 134 16.39 -6.12 -0.71
N HIS A 135 15.17 -6.05 -1.26
CA HIS A 135 14.23 -7.20 -1.32
C HIS A 135 14.01 -7.85 0.06
N ARG A 136 13.91 -7.02 1.10
CA ARG A 136 13.88 -7.43 2.51
C ARG A 136 12.47 -7.73 3.01
N SER A 137 11.44 -7.44 2.21
CA SER A 137 10.06 -7.79 2.57
C SER A 137 9.93 -9.28 2.79
N ARG A 138 9.30 -9.70 3.89
CA ARG A 138 9.00 -11.13 4.11
C ARG A 138 7.97 -11.66 3.13
N GLN A 139 7.04 -10.79 2.73
CA GLN A 139 6.06 -11.09 1.71
C GLN A 139 5.73 -9.83 0.91
N VAL A 140 5.33 -10.04 -0.33
CA VAL A 140 4.80 -8.98 -1.19
C VAL A 140 3.44 -9.42 -1.71
N TRP A 141 2.44 -8.57 -1.53
CA TRP A 141 1.09 -8.81 -2.03
C TRP A 141 0.83 -7.85 -3.18
N PHE A 142 0.34 -8.37 -4.30
CA PHE A 142 0.13 -7.59 -5.51
C PHE A 142 -1.27 -7.78 -6.07
N TRP A 143 -1.95 -6.67 -6.35
CA TRP A 143 -3.18 -6.62 -7.11
C TRP A 143 -2.94 -5.91 -8.43
N GLU A 144 -2.93 -6.67 -9.52
CA GLU A 144 -2.79 -6.11 -10.86
C GLU A 144 -4.04 -5.31 -11.26
N LEU A 145 -3.82 -4.07 -11.73
CA LEU A 145 -4.82 -3.12 -12.18
C LEU A 145 -4.45 -2.57 -13.55
N LYS A 146 -5.47 -2.23 -14.34
CA LYS A 146 -5.32 -1.67 -15.69
C LYS A 146 -5.63 -0.17 -15.69
#